data_AF-A0AAJ2D9S7-F1
#
_entry.id   AF-A0AAJ2D9S7-F1
#
_cell.length_a   1.000
_cell.length_b   1.000
_cell.length_c   1.000
_cell.angle_alpha   90.00
_cell.angle_beta   90.00
_cell.angle_gamma   90.00
#
_symmetry.space_group_name_H-M   'P 1'
#
loop_
_entity.id
_entity.type
_entity.pdbx_description
1 polymer ?
#
loop_
_entity_poly.entity_id
_entity_poly.type
_entity_poly.pdbx_seq_one_letter_code
_entity_poly.pdbx_strand_id
1 'polypeptide(L)' 'MKQIPAKMAINEYGYLINATDEIRFPYLWSFYCFHCSCPVELILGQDDQPAHFIHDLEQLTEAAIAICPNIEKPRSA' A
#
# COMPACT_ATOMS: atom_id res chain seq x y z
N MET A 1 8.32 7.83 -9.83
CA MET A 1 7.63 6.54 -9.97
C MET A 1 6.15 6.77 -9.77
N LYS A 2 5.30 6.09 -10.53
CA LYS A 2 3.85 6.17 -10.33
C LYS A 2 3.41 4.95 -9.54
N GLN A 3 2.62 5.16 -8.51
CA GLN A 3 2.10 4.09 -7.65
C GLN A 3 0.66 3.80 -8.04
N ILE A 4 0.29 2.52 -7.97
CA ILE A 4 -1.08 2.06 -8.22
C ILE A 4 -1.73 1.85 -6.85
N PRO A 5 -2.84 2.53 -6.54
CA PRO A 5 -3.58 2.34 -5.29
C PRO A 5 -4.02 0.89 -5.11
N ALA A 6 -3.78 0.33 -3.92
CA ALA A 6 -4.21 -1.02 -3.57
C ALA A 6 -5.44 -0.97 -2.64
N LYS A 7 -6.40 -1.86 -2.85
CA LYS A 7 -7.59 -1.97 -1.97
C LYS A 7 -7.33 -2.76 -0.70
N MET A 8 -6.24 -3.53 -0.66
CA MET A 8 -5.94 -4.45 0.43
C MET A 8 -4.47 -4.38 0.80
N ALA A 9 -4.18 -4.61 2.08
CA ALA A 9 -2.84 -4.72 2.63
C ALA A 9 -2.80 -5.78 3.73
N ILE A 10 -1.60 -6.22 4.10
CA ILE A 10 -1.38 -7.11 5.23
C ILE A 10 -1.07 -6.25 6.46
N ASN A 11 -1.75 -6.46 7.58
CA ASN A 11 -1.37 -5.78 8.82
C ASN A 11 -0.17 -6.47 9.50
N GLU A 12 0.38 -5.86 10.56
CA GLU A 12 1.50 -6.39 11.34
C GLU A 12 1.30 -7.81 11.92
N TYR A 13 0.06 -8.26 12.03
CA TYR A 13 -0.29 -9.60 12.52
C TYR A 13 -0.45 -10.63 11.40
N GLY A 14 -0.24 -10.24 10.13
CA GLY A 14 -0.34 -11.13 8.98
C GLY A 14 -1.75 -11.27 8.39
N TYR A 15 -2.73 -10.47 8.83
CA TYR A 15 -4.09 -10.52 8.30
C TYR A 15 -4.25 -9.61 7.08
N LEU A 16 -5.00 -10.09 6.08
CA LEU A 16 -5.41 -9.31 4.92
C LEU A 16 -6.56 -8.39 5.31
N ILE A 17 -6.34 -7.08 5.18
CA ILE A 17 -7.28 -6.01 5.55
C ILE A 17 -7.70 -5.27 4.29
N ASN A 18 -9.00 -5.00 4.14
CA ASN A 18 -9.50 -4.11 3.10
C ASN A 18 -9.47 -2.65 3.58
N ALA A 19 -9.05 -1.74 2.72
CA ALA A 19 -8.98 -0.32 3.03
C ALA A 19 -10.34 0.29 3.41
N THR A 20 -11.45 -0.31 2.95
CA THR A 20 -12.80 0.14 3.26
C THR A 20 -13.41 -0.53 4.49
N ASP A 21 -12.72 -1.47 5.15
CA ASP A 21 -13.21 -2.04 6.41
C ASP A 21 -13.25 -0.95 7.49
N GLU A 22 -14.14 -1.08 8.48
CA GLU A 22 -14.21 -0.18 9.64
C GLU A 22 -12.97 -0.34 10.52
N ILE A 23 -11.86 0.26 10.12
CA ILE A 23 -10.64 0.34 10.94
C ILE A 23 -10.85 1.47 11.95
N ARG A 24 -11.24 1.13 13.18
CA ARG A 24 -11.51 2.11 14.24
C ARG A 24 -10.29 2.99 14.59
N PHE A 25 -9.07 2.47 14.38
CA PHE A 25 -7.82 3.16 14.71
C PHE A 25 -6.72 2.88 13.66
N PRO A 26 -6.82 3.46 12.45
CA PRO A 26 -5.92 3.13 11.35
C PRO A 26 -4.46 3.53 11.62
N TYR A 27 -4.25 4.54 12.46
CA TYR A 27 -2.93 5.06 12.81
C TYR A 27 -2.15 4.17 13.80
N LEU A 28 -2.79 3.15 14.37
CA LEU A 28 -2.13 2.24 15.31
C LEU A 28 -1.52 1.01 14.63
N TRP A 29 -1.84 0.76 13.36
CA TRP A 29 -1.45 -0.47 12.68
C TRP A 29 -0.39 -0.19 11.62
N SER A 30 0.61 -1.06 11.56
CA SER A 30 1.52 -1.10 10.41
C SER A 30 0.92 -1.94 9.29
N PHE A 31 0.95 -1.44 8.07
CA PHE A 31 0.46 -2.15 6.88
C PHE A 31 1.59 -2.41 5.91
N TYR A 32 1.49 -3.55 5.21
CA TYR A 32 2.49 -4.04 4.27
C TYR A 32 1.83 -4.47 2.96
N CYS A 33 2.52 -4.23 1.85
CA CYS A 33 2.06 -4.70 0.56
C CYS A 33 2.11 -6.23 0.50
N PHE A 34 1.01 -6.86 0.07
CA PHE A 34 0.94 -8.31 -0.12
C PHE A 34 2.01 -8.86 -1.10
N HIS A 35 2.42 -8.07 -2.10
CA HIS A 35 3.30 -8.54 -3.18
C HIS A 35 4.79 -8.41 -2.87
N CYS A 36 5.19 -7.38 -2.13
CA CYS A 36 6.61 -7.09 -1.89
C CYS A 36 6.98 -6.94 -0.42
N SER A 37 6.01 -7.04 0.49
CA SER A 37 6.18 -6.88 1.94
C SER A 37 6.74 -5.52 2.38
N CYS A 38 6.87 -4.54 1.46
CA CYS A 38 7.25 -3.17 1.82
C CYS A 38 6.09 -2.47 2.56
N PRO A 39 6.42 -1.50 3.43
CA PRO A 39 5.42 -0.69 4.13
C PRO A 39 4.47 0.04 3.16
N VAL A 40 3.20 0.09 3.54
CA VAL A 40 2.17 0.87 2.86
C VAL A 40 1.40 1.72 3.87
N GLU A 41 0.92 2.87 3.42
CA GLU A 41 0.12 3.80 4.19
C GLU A 41 -1.35 3.68 3.77
N LEU A 42 -2.26 3.72 4.75
CA LEU A 42 -3.68 3.84 4.48
C LEU A 42 -4.04 5.30 4.23
N ILE A 43 -4.48 5.58 3.00
CA ILE A 43 -5.11 6.85 2.65
C ILE A 43 -6.60 6.70 2.88
N LEU A 44 -7.13 7.46 3.83
CA LEU A 44 -8.57 7.52 4.06
C LEU A 44 -9.25 8.18 2.85
N GLY A 45 -10.37 7.60 2.44
CA GLY A 45 -11.17 8.14 1.35
C GLY A 45 -11.61 9.56 1.64
N GLN A 46 -11.49 10.43 0.65
CA GLN A 46 -12.05 11.79 0.67
C GLN A 46 -12.99 11.92 -0.52
N ASP A 47 -14.15 12.55 -0.29
CA ASP A 47 -15.22 12.71 -1.28
C ASP A 47 -15.65 11.36 -1.90
N ASP A 48 -15.55 11.23 -3.23
CA ASP A 48 -15.98 10.07 -4.03
C ASP A 48 -14.85 9.04 -4.26
N GLN A 49 -13.68 9.23 -3.62
CA GLN A 49 -12.57 8.29 -3.71
C GLN A 49 -12.58 7.35 -2.50
N PRO A 50 -12.66 6.02 -2.72
CA PRO A 50 -12.58 5.07 -1.62
C PRO A 50 -11.20 5.09 -0.97
N ALA A 51 -11.16 4.71 0.30
CA ALA A 51 -9.91 4.48 1.00
C ALA A 51 -9.05 3.44 0.27
N HIS A 52 -7.74 3.63 0.31
CA HIS A 52 -6.79 2.78 -0.40
C HIS A 52 -5.40 2.83 0.24
N PHE A 53 -4.55 1.87 -0.10
CA PHE A 53 -3.17 1.80 0.35
C PHE A 53 -2.21 2.26 -0.75
N ILE A 54 -1.16 3.00 -0.35
CA ILE A 54 -0.04 3.39 -1.21
C ILE A 54 1.28 3.00 -0.53
N HIS A 55 2.36 2.75 -1.29
CA HIS A 55 3.63 2.44 -0.64
C HIS A 55 4.26 3.71 -0.07
N ASP A 56 4.97 3.57 1.04
CA ASP A 56 5.94 4.58 1.43
C ASP A 56 7.15 4.50 0.47
N LEU A 57 7.37 5.56 -0.30
CA LEU A 57 8.45 5.63 -1.27
C LEU A 57 9.84 5.70 -0.63
N GLU A 58 9.95 6.19 0.61
CA GLU A 58 11.23 6.28 1.34
C GLU A 58 11.67 4.90 1.85
N GLN A 59 10.71 4.00 2.07
CA GLN A 59 10.95 2.63 2.55
C GLN A 59 10.90 1.57 1.43
N LEU A 60 10.87 2.02 0.18
CA LEU A 60 10.78 1.14 -0.97
C LEU A 60 12.16 0.56 -1.33
N THR A 61 12.23 -0.76 -1.52
CA THR A 61 13.49 -1.42 -1.94
C THR A 61 13.55 -1.59 -3.46
N GLU A 62 14.75 -1.70 -4.03
CA GLU A 62 14.95 -2.02 -5.45
C GLU A 62 14.29 -3.36 -5.83
N ALA A 63 14.33 -4.34 -4.93
CA ALA A 63 13.65 -5.61 -5.09
C ALA A 63 12.11 -5.41 -5.18
N ALA A 64 11.54 -4.59 -4.30
CA ALA A 64 10.12 -4.26 -4.34
C ALA A 64 9.72 -3.56 -5.64
N ILE A 65 10.54 -2.64 -6.15
CA ILE A 65 10.34 -2.00 -7.46
C ILE A 65 10.34 -3.06 -8.59
N ALA A 66 11.20 -4.07 -8.48
CA ALA A 66 11.31 -5.11 -9.50
C ALA A 66 10.09 -6.05 -9.54
N ILE A 67 9.52 -6.39 -8.37
CA ILE A 67 8.50 -7.45 -8.23
C ILE A 67 7.08 -6.94 -7.98
N CYS A 68 6.90 -5.73 -7.43
CA CYS A 68 5.59 -5.26 -7.00
C CYS A 68 4.77 -4.78 -8.21
N PRO A 69 3.59 -5.37 -8.49
CA PRO A 69 2.74 -4.93 -9.58
C PRO A 69 2.13 -3.55 -9.34
N ASN A 70 2.13 -3.07 -8.09
CA ASN A 70 1.54 -1.78 -7.71
C ASN A 70 2.51 -0.60 -7.86
N ILE A 71 3.68 -0.83 -8.47
CA ILE A 71 4.72 0.18 -8.66
C ILE A 71 5.06 0.23 -10.14
N GLU A 72 4.68 1.30 -10.82
CA GLU A 72 5.01 1.48 -12.22
C GLU A 72 6.49 1.88 -12.33
N LYS A 73 7.27 1.01 -12.98
CA LYS A 73 8.65 1.29 -13.34
C LYS A 73 8.67 2.48 -14.31
N PRO A 74 9.53 3.49 -14.11
CA PRO A 74 9.77 4.47 -15.15
C PRO A 74 10.22 3.69 -16.40
N ARG A 75 9.58 3.94 -17.55
CA ARG A 75 10.09 3.43 -18.82
C ARG A 75 11.51 3.98 -18.97
N SER A 76 12.50 3.11 -18.87
CA SER A 76 13.88 3.45 -19.22
C SER A 76 13.86 3.98 -20.65
N ALA A 77 14.19 5.26 -20.81
CA ALA A 77 14.43 5.88 -22.10
C ALA A 77 15.75 5.37 -22.68
#